data_AF-A0A498FKK8-F1
#
_entry.id   AF-A0A498FKK8-F1
#
_cell.length_a   1.000
_cell.length_b   1.000
_cell.length_c   1.000
_cell.angle_alpha   90.00
_cell.angle_beta   90.00
_cell.angle_gamma   90.00
#
_symmetry.space_group_name_H-M   'P 1'
#
loop_
_entity.id
_entity.type
_entity.pdbx_description
1 polymer ?
#
loop_
_entity_poly.entity_id
_entity_poly.type
_entity_poly.pdbx_seq_one_letter_code
_entity_poly.pdbx_strand_id
1 'polypeptide(L)'
;MSLRSFASPDTEFRIVPSGSPPSVDGLAITEPKFLECTECGARIRIDGPEGHTTTIDNLPHERDCDQRDVVSRDYVERFVR
;
A
#
# COMPACT_ATOMS: atom_id res chain seq x y z
N MET A 1 -8.69 -13.78 -12.30
CA MET A 1 -8.71 -12.47 -11.64
C MET A 1 -8.28 -11.43 -12.65
N SER A 2 -8.96 -10.30 -12.69
CA SER A 2 -8.63 -9.22 -13.64
C SER A 2 -7.63 -8.29 -12.98
N LEU A 3 -6.54 -7.95 -13.68
CA LEU A 3 -5.61 -6.92 -13.23
C LEU A 3 -6.39 -5.60 -13.06
N ARG A 4 -6.29 -4.99 -11.89
CA ARG A 4 -6.90 -3.69 -11.59
C ARG A 4 -5.84 -2.60 -11.68
N SER A 5 -6.23 -1.43 -12.17
CA SER A 5 -5.34 -0.26 -12.14
C SER A 5 -5.37 0.37 -10.74
N PHE A 6 -4.21 0.84 -10.26
CA PHE A 6 -4.14 1.66 -9.04
C PHE A 6 -4.91 2.99 -9.18
N ALA A 7 -5.14 3.44 -10.42
CA ALA A 7 -5.89 4.65 -10.73
C ALA A 7 -7.38 4.39 -11.00
N SER A 8 -7.86 3.16 -10.81
CA SER A 8 -9.30 2.86 -10.88
C SER A 8 -10.02 3.56 -9.71
N PRO A 9 -11.20 4.17 -9.93
CA PRO A 9 -11.95 4.82 -8.85
C PRO A 9 -12.39 3.83 -7.76
N ASP A 10 -12.56 2.55 -8.10
CA ASP A 10 -12.91 1.48 -7.15
C ASP A 10 -11.69 0.84 -6.47
N THR A 11 -10.50 1.42 -6.62
CA THR A 11 -9.27 0.97 -5.95
C THR A 11 -8.91 1.99 -4.86
N GLU A 12 -9.02 1.60 -3.59
CA GLU A 12 -8.80 2.50 -2.47
C GLU A 12 -7.68 2.02 -1.53
N PHE A 13 -6.87 2.98 -1.07
CA PHE A 13 -5.83 2.78 -0.06
C PHE A 13 -5.89 3.91 0.97
N ARG A 14 -5.47 3.62 2.19
CA ARG A 14 -5.42 4.57 3.30
C ARG A 14 -4.00 4.72 3.81
N ILE A 15 -3.60 5.96 4.10
CA ILE A 15 -2.42 6.24 4.92
C ILE A 15 -2.83 6.19 6.39
N VAL A 16 -2.22 5.28 7.15
CA VAL A 16 -2.47 5.10 8.58
C VAL A 16 -1.33 5.76 9.38
N PRO A 17 -1.64 6.72 10.28
CA PRO A 17 -0.65 7.34 11.14
C PRO A 17 -0.02 6.37 12.16
N SER A 18 1.06 6.80 12.82
CA SER A 18 1.72 6.01 13.86
C SER A 18 0.78 5.58 14.98
N GLY A 19 0.00 6.53 15.51
CA GLY A 19 -0.90 6.30 16.63
C GLY A 19 -0.21 6.01 17.97
N SER A 20 1.12 5.89 18.01
CA SER A 20 1.91 5.63 19.20
C SER A 20 2.82 6.82 19.57
N PRO A 21 3.20 6.97 20.85
CA PRO A 21 4.19 7.97 21.25
C PRO A 21 5.54 7.75 20.54
N PRO A 22 6.32 8.83 20.28
CA PRO A 22 7.64 8.73 19.63
C PRO A 22 8.63 7.79 20.31
N SER A 23 8.47 7.54 21.61
CA SER A 23 9.31 6.59 22.35
C SER A 23 9.16 5.13 21.93
N VAL A 24 8.09 4.78 21.20
CA VAL A 24 7.80 3.40 20.79
C VAL A 24 8.41 3.10 19.42
N ASP A 25 8.29 4.03 18.47
CA ASP A 25 8.62 3.77 17.06
C ASP A 25 9.37 4.92 16.37
N GLY A 26 9.73 5.97 17.11
CA GLY A 26 10.48 7.12 16.61
C GLY A 26 9.64 8.13 15.81
N LEU A 27 8.32 7.98 15.74
CA LEU A 27 7.45 8.82 14.90
C LEU A 27 6.52 9.69 15.75
N ALA A 28 6.15 10.87 15.24
CA ALA A 28 5.05 11.62 15.86
C ALA A 28 3.74 10.83 15.73
N ILE A 29 2.84 10.95 16.72
CA ILE A 29 1.55 10.21 16.75
C ILE A 29 0.77 10.34 15.43
N THR A 30 0.81 11.52 14.82
CA THR A 30 0.08 11.85 13.59
C THR A 30 0.89 11.60 12.32
N GLU A 31 2.14 11.16 12.45
CA GLU A 31 3.02 10.94 11.30
C GLU A 31 2.57 9.70 10.51
N PRO A 32 2.47 9.78 9.18
CA PRO A 32 2.22 8.63 8.31
C PRO A 32 3.18 7.48 8.61
N LYS A 33 2.65 6.28 8.88
CA LYS A 33 3.46 5.10 9.20
C LYS A 33 3.21 3.94 8.25
N PHE A 34 1.95 3.72 7.86
CA PHE A 34 1.58 2.60 7.02
C PHE A 34 0.73 3.03 5.83
N LEU A 35 0.91 2.33 4.71
CA LEU A 35 -0.07 2.26 3.64
C LEU A 35 -0.91 1.02 3.87
N GLU A 36 -2.24 1.14 3.78
CA GLU A 36 -3.21 0.09 4.09
C GLU A 36 -4.20 -0.10 2.93
N CYS A 37 -4.48 -1.37 2.57
CA CYS A 37 -5.59 -1.73 1.69
C CYS A 37 -6.92 -1.64 2.47
N THR A 38 -7.88 -0.88 1.93
CA THR A 38 -9.18 -0.69 2.61
C THR A 38 -10.09 -1.91 2.56
N GLU A 39 -9.85 -2.86 1.64
CA GLU A 39 -10.66 -4.09 1.52
C GLU A 39 -10.23 -5.18 2.52
N CYS A 40 -8.94 -5.51 2.58
CA CYS A 40 -8.44 -6.63 3.39
C CYS A 40 -7.58 -6.22 4.59
N GLY A 41 -7.32 -4.93 4.79
CA GLY A 41 -6.51 -4.43 5.91
C GLY A 41 -5.01 -4.75 5.83
N ALA A 42 -4.55 -5.33 4.71
CA ALA A 42 -3.12 -5.54 4.48
C ALA A 42 -2.38 -4.20 4.57
N ARG A 43 -1.22 -4.19 5.24
CA ARG A 43 -0.45 -2.97 5.49
C ARG A 43 1.04 -3.17 5.27
N ILE A 44 1.69 -2.13 4.76
CA ILE A 44 3.15 -2.06 4.60
C ILE A 44 3.66 -0.74 5.19
N ARG A 45 4.88 -0.75 5.75
CA ARG A 45 5.48 0.46 6.33
C ARG A 45 5.83 1.43 5.21
N ILE A 46 5.48 2.70 5.36
CA ILE A 46 5.91 3.76 4.44
C ILE A 46 7.39 4.05 4.72
N ASP A 47 8.17 4.16 3.65
CA ASP A 47 9.59 4.48 3.76
C ASP A 47 9.81 5.89 4.31
N GLY A 48 10.94 6.09 4.99
CA GLY A 48 11.40 7.43 5.36
C GLY A 48 11.89 8.23 4.14
N PRO A 49 12.35 9.47 4.33
CA PRO A 49 12.74 10.37 3.25
C PRO A 49 13.79 9.82 2.27
N GLU A 50 14.66 8.92 2.77
CA GLU A 50 15.74 8.31 2.00
C GLU A 50 15.31 7.03 1.24
N GLY A 51 14.11 6.51 1.50
CA GLY A 51 13.61 5.25 0.93
C GLY A 51 12.45 5.47 -0.07
N HIS A 52 12.41 4.62 -1.09
CA HIS A 52 11.45 4.69 -2.20
C HIS A 52 11.12 3.27 -2.73
N THR A 53 11.17 2.30 -1.83
CA THR A 53 10.95 0.87 -2.08
C THR A 53 9.52 0.41 -1.82
N THR A 54 8.79 1.14 -0.96
CA THR A 54 7.41 0.82 -0.62
C THR A 54 6.50 1.13 -1.80
N THR A 55 5.78 0.11 -2.27
CA THR A 55 4.81 0.21 -3.37
C THR A 55 3.51 -0.48 -2.99
N ILE A 56 2.41 -0.08 -3.63
CA ILE A 56 1.08 -0.72 -3.50
C ILE A 56 1.17 -2.21 -3.86
N ASP A 57 1.93 -2.52 -4.92
CA ASP A 57 2.10 -3.87 -5.45
C ASP A 57 2.78 -4.82 -4.43
N ASN A 58 3.44 -4.30 -3.39
CA ASN A 58 4.11 -5.06 -2.34
C ASN A 58 3.23 -5.32 -1.11
N LEU A 59 1.96 -4.88 -1.11
CA LEU A 59 1.05 -5.11 0.00
C LEU A 59 0.80 -6.63 0.18
N PRO A 60 0.92 -7.16 1.41
CA PRO A 60 0.68 -8.58 1.69
C PRO A 60 -0.83 -8.87 1.77
N HIS A 61 -1.51 -8.77 0.64
CA HIS A 61 -2.96 -8.96 0.55
C HIS A 61 -3.41 -10.35 1.00
N GLU A 62 -4.62 -10.41 1.55
CA GLU A 62 -5.33 -11.69 1.70
C GLU A 62 -5.62 -12.31 0.33
N ARG A 63 -5.70 -13.65 0.32
CA ARG A 63 -5.83 -14.42 -0.93
C ARG A 63 -7.11 -14.10 -1.70
N ASP A 64 -8.15 -13.66 -1.02
CA ASP A 64 -9.49 -13.39 -1.54
C ASP A 64 -9.79 -11.88 -1.66
N CYS A 65 -8.80 -11.01 -1.49
CA CYS A 65 -8.96 -9.58 -1.69
C CYS A 65 -9.16 -9.22 -3.17
N ASP A 66 -10.19 -8.44 -3.47
CA ASP A 66 -10.53 -8.03 -4.84
C ASP A 66 -9.53 -6.99 -5.39
N GLN A 67 -8.82 -6.28 -4.51
CA GLN A 67 -7.71 -5.37 -4.83
C GLN A 67 -6.31 -6.04 -4.84
N ARG A 68 -6.18 -7.35 -4.65
CA ARG A 68 -4.85 -8.00 -4.51
C ARG A 68 -3.95 -7.92 -5.75
N ASP A 69 -4.55 -7.79 -6.94
CA ASP A 69 -3.87 -7.78 -8.24
C ASP A 69 -3.90 -6.36 -8.85
N VAL A 70 -3.74 -5.33 -8.00
CA VAL A 70 -3.61 -3.93 -8.42
C VAL A 70 -2.19 -3.70 -8.93
N VAL A 71 -2.07 -3.29 -10.19
CA VAL A 71 -0.78 -3.03 -10.85
C VAL A 71 -0.84 -1.77 -11.69
N SER A 72 0.31 -1.17 -11.96
CA SER A 72 0.40 -0.03 -12.89
C SER A 72 0.24 -0.46 -14.35
N ARG A 73 -0.20 0.47 -15.20
CA ARG A 73 -0.26 0.23 -16.66
C ARG A 73 1.12 -0.11 -17.24
N ASP A 74 2.18 0.59 -16.80
CA ASP A 74 3.56 0.33 -17.23
C ASP A 74 4.02 -1.09 -16.83
N TYR A 75 3.67 -1.55 -15.63
CA TYR A 75 3.98 -2.91 -15.20
C TYR A 75 3.32 -3.96 -16.10
N VAL A 76 2.02 -3.79 -16.39
CA VAL A 76 1.29 -4.69 -17.29
C VAL A 76 1.93 -4.73 -18.68
N GLU A 77 2.29 -3.55 -19.23
CA GLU A 77 2.92 -3.44 -20.55
C GLU A 77 4.31 -4.11 -20.62
N ARG A 78 5.10 -4.06 -19.55
CA ARG A 78 6.49 -4.56 -19.54
C ARG A 78 6.64 -6.02 -19.13
N PHE A 79 5.77 -6.53 -18.27
CA PHE A 79 6.03 -7.79 -17.55
C PHE A 79 4.91 -8.83 -17.66
N VAL A 80 3.69 -8.45 -18.04
CA VAL A 80 2.54 -9.37 -18.12
C VAL A 80 2.18 -9.71 -19.58
N ARG A 81 2.33 -8.74 -20.48
CA ARG A 81 1.95 -8.86 -21.89
C ARG A 81 2.94 -9.65 -22.73
#